data_AF-A0A6P7H808-F1
#
_entry.id   AF-A0A6P7H808-F1
#
_cell.length_a   1.000
_cell.length_b   1.000
_cell.length_c   1.000
_cell.angle_alpha   90.00
_cell.angle_beta   90.00
_cell.angle_gamma   90.00
#
_symmetry.space_group_name_H-M   'P 1'
#
loop_
_entity.id
_entity.type
_entity.pdbx_description
1 polymer ?
#
loop_
_entity_poly.entity_id
_entity_poly.type
_entity_poly.pdbx_seq_one_letter_code
_entity_poly.pdbx_strand_id
1 'polypeptide(L)'
;MKESTDDPKKMTQSHYSLRWNNHQTHILAAFEALLQAETLVDVTLVCAETSVRAHKVVLSACSPFFQRIFSENPCKHPVIVLKDFNGWEVQAIVDFMYKGEISVIQEQLQSLIKAAESLQVRGLATQDPFDKESTSIINQTPTPSASPNDFDRNYYSNT
;
A
#
# COMPACT_ATOMS: atom_id res chain seq x y z
N MET A 1 -12.17 -30.24 60.38
CA MET A 1 -13.08 -29.92 59.26
C MET A 1 -12.49 -28.70 58.56
N LYS A 2 -12.21 -28.89 57.27
CA LYS A 2 -11.63 -28.04 56.22
C LYS A 2 -11.24 -26.59 56.55
N GLU A 3 -9.95 -26.36 56.35
CA GLU A 3 -9.30 -25.08 56.07
C GLU A 3 -9.80 -24.53 54.73
N SER A 4 -10.34 -23.32 54.75
CA SER A 4 -10.83 -22.61 53.57
C SER A 4 -9.71 -21.72 53.05
N THR A 5 -8.96 -22.22 52.07
CA THR A 5 -7.98 -21.42 51.32
C THR A 5 -8.73 -20.42 50.43
N ASP A 6 -8.49 -19.14 50.68
CA ASP A 6 -8.85 -18.03 49.80
C ASP A 6 -8.00 -18.13 48.52
N ASP A 7 -8.65 -18.44 47.40
CA ASP A 7 -8.02 -18.64 46.10
C ASP A 7 -8.08 -17.31 45.33
N PRO A 8 -6.94 -16.65 45.02
CA PRO A 8 -6.97 -15.35 44.36
C PRO A 8 -7.53 -15.52 42.95
N LYS A 9 -8.76 -15.05 42.73
CA LYS A 9 -9.40 -14.96 41.41
C LYS A 9 -8.41 -14.35 40.42
N LYS A 10 -7.88 -15.19 39.51
CA LYS A 10 -7.25 -14.72 38.27
C LYS A 10 -8.23 -13.77 37.61
N MET A 11 -7.94 -12.48 37.67
CA MET A 11 -8.72 -11.44 37.01
C MET A 11 -8.56 -11.68 35.51
N THR A 12 -9.54 -12.34 34.90
CA THR A 12 -9.57 -12.57 33.46
C THR A 12 -9.73 -11.22 32.80
N GLN A 13 -8.64 -10.66 32.26
CA GLN A 13 -8.72 -9.47 31.43
C GLN A 13 -9.50 -9.82 30.15
N SER A 14 -10.64 -9.16 29.97
CA SER A 14 -11.39 -9.24 28.72
C SER A 14 -10.61 -8.53 27.62
N HIS A 15 -10.26 -9.25 26.56
CA HIS A 15 -9.74 -8.65 25.34
C HIS A 15 -10.89 -8.25 24.43
N TYR A 16 -10.84 -7.01 23.91
CA TYR A 16 -11.78 -6.50 22.93
C TYR A 16 -11.03 -6.21 21.63
N SER A 17 -11.55 -6.68 20.50
CA SER A 17 -11.03 -6.38 19.17
C SER A 17 -11.96 -5.40 18.47
N LEU A 18 -11.40 -4.29 18.00
CA LEU A 18 -12.13 -3.29 17.23
C LEU A 18 -11.82 -3.47 15.74
N ARG A 19 -12.85 -3.43 14.91
CA ARG A 19 -12.73 -3.48 13.45
C ARG A 19 -13.39 -2.26 12.84
N TRP A 20 -12.65 -1.56 12.00
CA TRP A 20 -13.22 -0.51 11.16
C TRP A 20 -13.61 -1.10 9.80
N ASN A 21 -14.90 -1.38 9.63
CA ASN A 21 -15.42 -2.18 8.50
C ASN A 21 -15.15 -1.58 7.11
N ASN A 22 -15.17 -0.25 6.98
CA ASN A 22 -14.91 0.47 5.73
C ASN A 22 -13.52 1.16 5.71
N HIS A 23 -12.58 0.70 6.53
CA HIS A 23 -11.24 1.28 6.61
C HIS A 23 -10.52 1.33 5.26
N GLN A 24 -10.50 0.22 4.52
CA GLN A 24 -9.83 0.16 3.22
C GLN A 24 -10.40 1.16 2.23
N THR A 25 -11.72 1.18 2.05
CA THR A 25 -12.40 2.14 1.16
C THR A 25 -12.12 3.59 1.58
N HIS A 26 -12.16 3.88 2.89
CA HIS A 26 -11.84 5.20 3.39
C HIS A 26 -10.39 5.61 3.10
N ILE A 27 -9.43 4.71 3.33
CA ILE A 27 -8.00 4.99 3.07
C ILE A 27 -7.75 5.23 1.58
N LEU A 28 -8.33 4.43 0.69
CA LEU A 28 -8.20 4.62 -0.76
C LEU A 28 -8.77 5.98 -1.19
N ALA A 29 -9.98 6.32 -0.74
CA ALA A 29 -10.60 7.61 -1.03
C ALA A 29 -9.78 8.80 -0.46
N ALA A 30 -9.16 8.63 0.71
CA ALA A 30 -8.30 9.65 1.30
C ALA A 30 -7.03 9.87 0.47
N PHE A 31 -6.38 8.81 -0.02
CA PHE A 31 -5.22 8.94 -0.90
C PHE A 31 -5.57 9.57 -2.25
N GLU A 32 -6.73 9.24 -2.82
CA GLU A 32 -7.23 9.91 -4.03
C GLU A 32 -7.45 11.41 -3.78
N ALA A 33 -8.09 11.79 -2.67
CA ALA A 33 -8.30 13.20 -2.32
C ALA A 33 -6.98 13.96 -2.11
N LEU A 34 -5.99 13.32 -1.46
CA LEU A 34 -4.65 13.89 -1.29
C LEU A 34 -3.95 14.12 -2.65
N LEU A 35 -4.09 13.18 -3.59
CA LEU A 35 -3.54 13.31 -4.93
C LEU A 35 -4.20 14.48 -5.68
N GLN A 36 -5.53 14.56 -5.67
CA GLN A 36 -6.28 15.63 -6.33
C GLN A 36 -5.94 17.02 -5.76
N ALA A 37 -5.69 17.10 -4.45
CA ALA A 37 -5.28 18.33 -3.78
C ALA A 37 -3.75 18.58 -3.84
N GLU A 38 -2.99 17.73 -4.53
CA GLU A 38 -1.51 17.74 -4.56
C GLU A 38 -0.87 17.87 -3.16
N THR A 39 -1.49 17.29 -2.15
CA THR A 39 -1.08 17.41 -0.75
C THR A 39 -0.24 16.19 -0.38
N LEU A 40 0.93 16.40 0.22
CA LEU A 40 1.94 15.35 0.52
C LEU A 40 2.54 14.65 -0.70
N VAL A 41 2.27 15.10 -1.93
CA VAL A 41 2.93 14.58 -3.12
C VAL A 41 4.43 14.86 -3.03
N ASP A 42 5.23 13.81 -3.23
CA ASP A 42 6.66 13.83 -2.95
C ASP A 42 7.49 13.22 -4.10
N VAL A 43 6.89 13.10 -5.30
CA VAL A 43 7.56 12.75 -6.56
C VAL A 43 6.86 13.42 -7.74
N THR A 44 7.63 13.74 -8.79
CA THR A 44 7.11 14.17 -10.10
C THR A 44 7.58 13.21 -11.18
N LEU A 45 6.65 12.68 -11.97
CA LEU A 45 6.91 11.91 -13.19
C LEU A 45 6.79 12.87 -14.37
N VAL A 46 7.82 12.99 -15.19
CA VAL A 46 7.83 13.82 -16.41
C VAL A 46 7.77 12.90 -17.61
N CYS A 47 6.80 13.08 -18.49
CA CYS A 47 6.56 12.22 -19.65
C CYS A 47 6.09 13.07 -20.84
N ALA A 48 6.81 12.95 -21.97
CA ALA A 48 6.57 13.79 -23.14
C ALA A 48 6.40 15.28 -22.78
N GLU A 49 5.20 15.83 -23.00
CA GLU A 49 4.84 17.24 -22.78
C GLU A 49 4.14 17.50 -21.43
N THR A 50 4.03 16.49 -20.56
CA THR A 50 3.28 16.59 -19.31
C THR A 50 4.09 16.13 -18.11
N SER A 51 3.63 16.53 -16.92
CA SER A 51 4.15 16.05 -15.65
C SER A 51 3.03 15.63 -14.72
N VAL A 52 3.21 14.52 -14.03
CA VAL A 52 2.27 13.97 -13.05
C VAL A 52 2.92 13.99 -11.67
N ARG A 53 2.29 14.65 -10.70
CA ARG A 53 2.73 14.62 -9.29
C ARG A 53 2.04 13.46 -8.58
N ALA A 54 2.75 12.77 -7.69
CA ALA A 54 2.21 11.62 -6.98
C ALA A 54 2.91 11.40 -5.63
N HIS A 55 2.48 10.37 -4.90
CA HIS A 55 3.11 9.88 -3.68
C HIS A 55 4.01 8.68 -3.96
N LYS A 56 5.27 8.73 -3.53
CA LYS A 56 6.23 7.62 -3.62
C LYS A 56 5.69 6.34 -2.99
N VAL A 57 4.99 6.46 -1.87
CA VAL A 57 4.46 5.30 -1.12
C VAL A 57 3.46 4.51 -1.95
N VAL A 58 2.55 5.20 -2.65
CA VAL A 58 1.55 4.55 -3.52
C VAL A 58 2.23 3.95 -4.74
N LEU A 59 3.09 4.72 -5.42
CA LEU A 59 3.84 4.21 -6.57
C LEU A 59 4.68 2.97 -6.22
N SER A 60 5.34 2.96 -5.05
CA SER A 60 6.15 1.83 -4.59
C SER A 60 5.30 0.59 -4.28
N ALA A 61 4.14 0.78 -3.65
CA ALA A 61 3.24 -0.30 -3.32
C ALA A 61 2.70 -0.99 -4.58
N CYS A 62 2.47 -0.22 -5.64
CA CYS A 62 1.90 -0.71 -6.89
C CYS A 62 2.94 -1.09 -7.96
N SER A 63 4.22 -0.74 -7.79
CA SER A 63 5.27 -1.00 -8.80
C SER A 63 6.63 -1.28 -8.16
N PRO A 64 7.16 -2.50 -8.30
CA PRO A 64 8.54 -2.83 -7.91
C PRO A 64 9.60 -1.97 -8.60
N PHE A 65 9.32 -1.48 -9.81
CA PHE A 65 10.21 -0.55 -10.52
C PHE A 65 10.36 0.76 -9.75
N PHE A 66 9.24 1.41 -9.38
CA PHE A 66 9.28 2.65 -8.62
C PHE A 66 9.81 2.42 -7.20
N GLN A 67 9.43 1.31 -6.55
CA GLN A 67 9.98 0.93 -5.25
C GLN A 67 11.51 0.86 -5.27
N ARG A 68 12.08 0.19 -6.28
CA ARG A 68 13.54 0.08 -6.46
C ARG A 68 14.18 1.46 -6.60
N ILE A 69 13.66 2.29 -7.52
CA ILE A 69 14.19 3.63 -7.78
C ILE A 69 14.24 4.47 -6.52
N PHE A 70 13.14 4.52 -5.76
CA PHE A 70 13.07 5.37 -4.56
C PHE A 70 13.89 4.84 -3.39
N SER A 71 14.04 3.51 -3.28
CA SER A 71 14.84 2.88 -2.22
C SER A 71 16.34 3.06 -2.46
N GLU A 72 16.78 2.93 -3.71
CA GLU A 72 18.19 3.10 -4.09
C GLU A 72 18.62 4.56 -4.16
N ASN A 73 17.68 5.48 -4.37
CA ASN A 73 17.96 6.91 -4.53
C ASN A 73 17.11 7.77 -3.58
N PRO A 74 17.45 7.80 -2.27
CA PRO A 74 16.73 8.62 -1.30
C PRO A 74 16.79 10.10 -1.67
N CYS A 75 15.63 10.67 -2.00
CA CYS A 75 15.47 12.07 -2.36
C CYS A 75 14.15 12.61 -1.82
N LYS A 76 14.15 13.88 -1.39
CA LYS A 76 12.93 14.55 -0.91
C LYS A 76 11.84 14.56 -1.98
N HIS A 77 12.18 14.96 -3.19
CA HIS A 77 11.23 15.07 -4.32
C HIS A 77 11.92 14.72 -5.64
N PRO A 78 12.12 13.43 -5.96
CA PRO A 78 12.72 13.02 -7.22
C PRO A 78 11.83 13.43 -8.40
N VAL A 79 12.48 13.81 -9.49
CA VAL A 79 11.86 14.04 -10.80
C VAL A 79 12.30 12.91 -11.72
N ILE A 80 11.37 12.02 -12.07
CA ILE A 80 11.65 10.85 -12.91
C ILE A 80 11.22 11.15 -14.33
N VAL A 81 12.15 11.07 -15.28
CA VAL A 81 11.86 11.30 -16.71
C VAL A 81 11.53 9.97 -17.39
N LEU A 82 10.29 9.81 -17.82
CA LEU A 82 9.72 8.68 -18.53
C LEU A 82 9.62 9.01 -20.03
N LYS A 83 10.77 9.06 -20.70
CA LYS A 83 10.88 9.55 -22.10
C LYS A 83 10.12 8.71 -23.14
N ASP A 84 9.95 7.42 -22.89
CA ASP A 84 9.39 6.46 -23.87
C ASP A 84 7.89 6.20 -23.66
N PHE A 85 7.22 7.08 -22.89
CA PHE A 85 5.82 6.92 -22.51
C PHE A 85 4.98 8.13 -22.93
N ASN A 86 3.75 7.85 -23.37
CA ASN A 86 2.79 8.92 -23.63
C ASN A 86 2.25 9.47 -22.30
N GLY A 87 2.03 10.78 -22.22
CA GLY A 87 1.53 11.42 -20.99
C GLY A 87 0.19 10.85 -20.50
N TRP A 88 -0.70 10.47 -21.43
CA TRP A 88 -1.99 9.87 -21.07
C TRP A 88 -1.84 8.46 -20.48
N GLU A 89 -0.85 7.67 -20.91
CA GLU A 89 -0.59 6.33 -20.38
C GLU A 89 -0.11 6.43 -18.94
N VAL A 90 0.83 7.33 -18.68
CA VAL A 90 1.35 7.58 -17.32
C VAL A 90 0.24 8.08 -16.41
N GLN A 91 -0.60 9.02 -16.87
CA GLN A 91 -1.74 9.49 -16.08
C GLN A 91 -2.72 8.35 -15.79
N ALA A 92 -3.10 7.54 -16.79
CA ALA A 92 -4.01 6.42 -16.60
C ALA A 92 -3.45 5.36 -15.64
N ILE A 93 -2.15 5.07 -15.71
CA ILE A 93 -1.47 4.17 -14.79
C ILE A 93 -1.52 4.72 -13.36
N VAL A 94 -1.21 6.00 -13.17
CA VAL A 94 -1.29 6.63 -11.84
C VAL A 94 -2.73 6.58 -11.32
N ASP A 95 -3.72 6.93 -12.13
CA ASP A 95 -5.14 6.82 -11.77
C ASP A 95 -5.51 5.38 -11.34
N PHE A 96 -5.06 4.38 -12.09
CA PHE A 96 -5.25 2.97 -11.73
C PHE A 96 -4.64 2.61 -10.38
N MET A 97 -3.45 3.13 -10.06
CA MET A 97 -2.81 2.87 -8.76
C MET A 97 -3.60 3.43 -7.56
N TYR A 98 -4.31 4.56 -7.73
CA TYR A 98 -5.07 5.18 -6.64
C TYR A 98 -6.52 4.68 -6.56
N LYS A 99 -7.13 4.35 -7.70
CA LYS A 99 -8.54 3.97 -7.80
C LYS A 99 -8.75 2.45 -7.80
N GLY A 100 -7.74 1.69 -8.21
CA GLY A 100 -7.81 0.24 -8.42
C GLY A 100 -8.46 -0.17 -9.74
N GLU A 101 -9.05 0.77 -10.48
CA GLU A 101 -9.68 0.55 -11.78
C GLU A 101 -9.61 1.81 -12.65
N ILE A 102 -9.64 1.62 -13.96
CA ILE A 102 -9.73 2.68 -14.98
C ILE A 102 -10.52 2.17 -16.19
N SER A 103 -11.07 3.10 -16.96
CA SER A 103 -11.71 2.81 -18.25
C SER A 103 -10.88 3.39 -19.38
N VAL A 104 -10.63 2.58 -20.42
CA VAL A 104 -9.91 2.98 -21.64
C VAL A 104 -10.57 2.36 -22.86
N ILE A 105 -10.43 3.02 -24.01
CA ILE A 105 -10.93 2.50 -25.29
C ILE A 105 -10.05 1.35 -25.80
N GLN A 106 -10.62 0.47 -26.62
CA GLN A 106 -9.96 -0.75 -27.08
C GLN A 106 -8.65 -0.47 -27.82
N GLU A 107 -8.59 0.62 -28.59
CA GLU A 107 -7.43 1.02 -29.38
C GLU A 107 -6.24 1.43 -28.49
N GLN A 108 -6.52 1.94 -27.29
CA GLN A 108 -5.53 2.42 -26.33
C GLN A 108 -5.02 1.30 -25.41
N LEU A 109 -5.85 0.29 -25.15
CA LEU A 109 -5.58 -0.77 -24.18
C LEU A 109 -4.19 -1.40 -24.35
N GLN A 110 -3.84 -1.81 -25.57
CA GLN A 110 -2.58 -2.53 -25.80
C GLN A 110 -1.34 -1.67 -25.49
N SER A 111 -1.40 -0.37 -25.75
CA SER A 111 -0.29 0.55 -25.44
C SER A 111 -0.17 0.80 -23.93
N LEU A 112 -1.31 0.96 -23.25
CA LEU A 112 -1.35 1.10 -21.79
C LEU A 112 -0.78 -0.14 -21.09
N ILE A 113 -1.16 -1.35 -21.53
CA ILE A 113 -0.65 -2.60 -20.93
C ILE A 113 0.87 -2.71 -21.11
N LYS A 114 1.41 -2.38 -22.29
CA LYS A 114 2.87 -2.36 -22.51
C LYS A 114 3.58 -1.35 -21.62
N ALA A 115 2.97 -0.18 -21.43
CA ALA A 115 3.49 0.83 -20.52
C ALA A 115 3.50 0.33 -19.06
N ALA A 116 2.39 -0.27 -18.62
CA ALA A 116 2.24 -0.85 -17.30
C ALA A 116 3.23 -2.00 -17.05
N GLU A 117 3.46 -2.86 -18.04
CA GLU A 117 4.48 -3.91 -17.99
C GLU A 117 5.90 -3.34 -17.84
N SER A 118 6.23 -2.32 -18.62
CA SER A 118 7.54 -1.64 -18.56
C SER A 118 7.79 -0.98 -17.21
N LEU A 119 6.74 -0.41 -16.61
CA LEU A 119 6.76 0.17 -15.26
C LEU A 119 6.48 -0.87 -14.16
N GLN A 120 6.38 -2.16 -14.49
CA GLN A 120 6.14 -3.26 -13.55
C GLN A 120 4.92 -3.01 -12.63
N VAL A 121 3.81 -2.53 -13.18
CA VAL A 121 2.61 -2.19 -12.40
C VAL A 121 1.82 -3.45 -12.04
N ARG A 122 1.70 -3.72 -10.74
CA ARG A 122 0.91 -4.85 -10.19
C ARG A 122 -0.53 -4.80 -10.69
N GLY A 123 -1.10 -5.96 -11.02
CA GLY A 123 -2.47 -6.10 -11.52
C GLY A 123 -2.66 -5.76 -13.01
N LEU A 124 -1.65 -5.17 -13.68
CA LEU A 124 -1.65 -4.92 -15.12
C LEU A 124 -0.46 -5.56 -15.85
N ALA A 125 0.67 -5.76 -15.15
CA ALA A 125 1.85 -6.40 -15.71
C ALA A 125 1.77 -7.93 -15.57
N THR A 126 2.07 -8.66 -16.65
CA THR A 126 1.97 -10.13 -16.71
C THR A 126 3.09 -10.86 -15.94
N GLN A 127 4.10 -10.14 -15.42
CA GLN A 127 5.29 -10.73 -14.82
C GLN A 127 5.62 -10.12 -13.47
N ASP A 128 4.90 -10.55 -12.43
CA ASP A 128 5.37 -10.37 -11.05
C ASP A 128 5.77 -11.75 -10.47
N PRO A 129 7.06 -12.06 -10.30
CA PRO A 129 7.50 -13.25 -9.58
C PRO A 129 6.95 -13.32 -8.15
N PHE A 130 6.56 -12.16 -7.59
CA PHE A 130 6.00 -12.02 -6.25
C PHE A 130 4.50 -12.36 -6.15
N ASP A 131 3.77 -12.46 -7.27
CA ASP A 131 2.33 -12.74 -7.25
C ASP A 131 2.00 -14.18 -6.80
N LYS A 132 2.95 -15.11 -6.93
CA LYS A 132 2.77 -16.50 -6.46
C LYS A 132 2.81 -16.66 -4.94
N GLU A 133 3.40 -15.71 -4.22
CA GLU A 133 3.54 -15.76 -2.76
C GLU A 133 2.64 -14.71 -2.06
N SER A 134 2.44 -13.55 -2.69
CA SER A 134 1.67 -12.42 -2.13
C SER A 134 0.15 -12.61 -2.16
N THR A 135 -0.39 -13.42 -3.08
CA THR A 135 -1.84 -13.71 -3.16
C THR A 135 -2.38 -14.35 -1.87
N SER A 136 -1.52 -14.98 -1.07
CA SER A 136 -1.88 -15.55 0.23
C SER A 136 -2.03 -14.52 1.36
N ILE A 137 -1.45 -13.32 1.22
CA ILE A 137 -1.44 -12.25 2.24
C ILE A 137 -2.68 -11.35 2.12
N ILE A 138 -3.13 -11.06 0.89
CA ILE A 138 -4.19 -10.05 0.63
C ILE A 138 -5.60 -10.60 0.95
N ASN A 139 -5.79 -11.93 0.92
CA ASN A 139 -7.07 -12.58 1.22
C ASN A 139 -7.31 -12.84 2.72
N GLN A 140 -6.39 -12.43 3.59
CA GLN A 140 -6.56 -12.62 5.04
C GLN A 140 -7.23 -11.38 5.64
N THR A 141 -8.26 -11.62 6.45
CA THR A 141 -8.82 -10.56 7.29
C THR A 141 -7.69 -10.09 8.24
N PRO A 142 -7.43 -8.78 8.36
CA PRO A 142 -6.38 -8.29 9.23
C PRO A 142 -6.61 -8.81 10.65
N THR A 143 -5.61 -9.51 11.18
CA THR A 143 -5.61 -9.93 12.58
C THR A 143 -5.45 -8.70 13.46
N PRO A 144 -6.19 -8.60 14.59
CA PRO A 144 -6.00 -7.52 15.54
C PRO A 144 -4.53 -7.45 15.97
N SER A 145 -3.94 -6.26 15.96
CA SER A 145 -2.63 -6.05 16.56
C SER A 145 -2.68 -6.42 18.06
N ALA A 146 -1.55 -6.89 18.61
CA ALA A 146 -1.45 -7.29 20.01
C ALA A 146 -1.89 -6.15 20.95
N SER A 147 -2.44 -6.51 22.11
CA SER A 147 -2.88 -5.50 23.07
C SER A 147 -1.65 -4.80 23.67
N PRO A 148 -1.69 -3.48 23.96
CA PRO A 148 -0.55 -2.77 24.55
C PRO A 148 -0.01 -3.42 25.84
N ASN A 149 -0.87 -4.08 26.62
CA ASN A 149 -0.52 -4.75 27.87
C ASN A 149 0.20 -6.10 27.67
N ASP A 150 0.24 -6.65 26.44
CA ASP A 150 0.95 -7.89 26.15
C ASP A 150 2.48 -7.67 25.99
N PHE A 151 2.93 -6.40 25.87
CA PHE A 151 4.35 -6.05 25.76
C PHE A 151 5.12 -6.15 27.08
N ASP A 152 4.48 -5.88 28.23
CA ASP A 152 5.14 -5.83 29.54
C ASP A 152 5.53 -7.21 30.11
N ARG A 153 4.99 -8.30 29.56
CA ARG A 153 5.22 -9.66 30.10
C ARG A 153 6.62 -10.23 29.79
N ASN A 154 7.34 -9.65 28.83
CA ASN A 154 8.63 -10.15 28.39
C ASN A 154 9.84 -9.38 28.98
N TYR A 155 9.62 -8.38 29.84
CA TYR A 155 10.72 -7.62 30.45
C TYR A 155 11.14 -8.14 31.83
N TYR A 156 10.27 -8.87 32.55
CA TYR A 156 10.53 -9.35 33.92
C TYR A 156 10.88 -10.84 34.04
N SER A 157 11.07 -11.55 32.93
CA SER A 157 11.42 -12.98 32.93
C SER A 157 12.93 -13.25 32.83
N ASN A 158 13.78 -12.21 32.85
CA ASN A 158 15.24 -12.33 32.67
C ASN A 158 16.08 -11.60 33.74
N THR A 159 15.69 -11.66 35.01
CA THR A 159 16.58 -11.35 36.16
C THR A 159 16.46 -12.39 37.24
#